data_AF-A0A1H4NKN4-F1
#
_entry.id   AF-A0A1H4NKN4-F1
#
_cell.length_a   1.000
_cell.length_b   1.000
_cell.length_c   1.000
_cell.angle_alpha   90.00
_cell.angle_beta   90.00
_cell.angle_gamma   90.00
#
_symmetry.space_group_name_H-M   'P 1'
#
loop_
_entity.id
_entity.type
_entity.pdbx_description
1 polymer ?
#
loop_
_entity_poly.entity_id
_entity_poly.type
_entity_poly.pdbx_seq_one_letter_code
_entity_poly.pdbx_strand_id
1 'polypeptide(L)'
;MHSAPLFAGIGGHQTPRRGRTDNWLTPPWLLRMLGGWESFDLDPSAMVDQPWPTARRHYTIADNGLLLPWEGDVWLNPPYLRGLLGRFMARMAAHGRGIALIFARTETSTFFRYVWERATAVLFPRGRIDFCTPDGGTAGDSGAPSVLCAYGDRHAAVLASVDPAFGQFVPLRLPRSVVVLALATTWRDAIADWLRAQRGPVALADIYRAFASHPKAAANPNYQAKIRQVLQLGAGVRVGRGQWSAA
;
A
#
# COMPACT_ATOMS: atom_id res chain seq x y z
N MET A 1 -8.28 -14.77 -46.02
CA MET A 1 -7.72 -15.65 -44.96
C MET A 1 -7.44 -14.78 -43.73
N HIS A 2 -8.35 -14.80 -42.76
CA HIS A 2 -8.27 -14.03 -41.51
C HIS A 2 -7.54 -14.87 -40.46
N SER A 3 -6.37 -14.44 -39.97
CA SER A 3 -5.76 -15.00 -38.76
C SER A 3 -6.04 -14.06 -37.59
N ALA A 4 -6.81 -14.55 -36.61
CA ALA A 4 -7.02 -13.86 -35.35
C ALA A 4 -5.70 -13.78 -34.55
N PRO A 5 -5.43 -12.70 -33.81
CA PRO A 5 -4.29 -12.66 -32.91
C PRO A 5 -4.55 -13.60 -31.73
N LEU A 6 -3.66 -14.57 -31.54
CA LEU A 6 -3.61 -15.43 -30.36
C LEU A 6 -3.13 -14.57 -29.16
N PHE A 7 -4.07 -14.15 -28.32
CA PHE A 7 -3.76 -13.56 -27.02
C PHE A 7 -3.24 -14.66 -26.09
N ALA A 8 -2.02 -14.52 -25.59
CA ALA A 8 -1.44 -15.42 -24.62
C ALA A 8 -1.56 -14.83 -23.22
N GLY A 9 -2.67 -15.14 -22.54
CA GLY A 9 -2.77 -15.02 -21.08
C GLY A 9 -1.90 -16.08 -20.37
N ILE A 10 -1.74 -15.91 -19.05
CA ILE A 10 -1.01 -16.83 -18.16
C ILE A 10 -1.55 -18.26 -18.34
N GLY A 11 -0.87 -19.09 -19.13
CA GLY A 11 -1.30 -20.47 -19.40
C GLY A 11 -0.70 -21.12 -20.65
N GLY A 12 -0.11 -20.36 -21.57
CA GLY A 12 0.59 -20.94 -22.71
C GLY A 12 1.97 -21.48 -22.34
N HIS A 13 2.10 -22.78 -22.04
CA HIS A 13 3.40 -23.47 -22.09
C HIS A 13 3.93 -23.46 -23.53
N GLN A 14 4.67 -22.41 -23.91
CA GLN A 14 5.50 -22.43 -25.11
C GLN A 14 6.86 -21.81 -24.84
N THR A 15 7.87 -22.46 -25.40
CA THR A 15 9.27 -22.04 -25.48
C THR A 15 9.38 -20.56 -25.86
N PRO A 16 10.34 -19.80 -25.28
CA PRO A 16 10.46 -18.38 -25.54
C PRO A 16 10.89 -18.18 -26.99
N ARG A 17 9.94 -17.86 -27.88
CA ARG A 17 10.28 -17.29 -29.18
C ARG A 17 10.84 -15.90 -28.92
N ARG A 18 12.18 -15.75 -29.02
CA ARG A 18 12.83 -14.45 -29.22
C ARG A 18 12.14 -13.79 -30.42
N GLY A 19 11.43 -12.67 -30.24
CA GLY A 19 11.04 -11.85 -31.40
C GLY A 19 9.79 -10.99 -31.36
N ARG A 20 9.06 -10.82 -30.26
CA ARG A 20 8.07 -9.71 -30.14
C ARG A 20 8.20 -9.08 -28.77
N THR A 21 8.52 -7.79 -28.74
CA THR A 21 8.51 -6.99 -27.52
C THR A 21 7.11 -7.02 -26.92
N ASP A 22 7.05 -7.33 -25.63
CA ASP A 22 5.84 -7.28 -24.82
C ASP A 22 5.41 -5.80 -24.69
N ASN A 23 4.69 -5.29 -25.69
CA ASN A 23 4.28 -3.90 -25.84
C ASN A 23 3.06 -3.59 -24.94
N TRP A 24 3.24 -3.63 -23.62
CA TRP A 24 2.17 -3.34 -22.64
C TRP A 24 2.26 -1.87 -22.20
N LEU A 25 1.63 -0.95 -22.94
CA LEU A 25 1.66 0.47 -22.60
C LEU A 25 0.66 0.81 -21.50
N THR A 26 1.07 1.69 -20.58
CA THR A 26 0.20 2.21 -19.53
C THR A 26 -0.95 3.02 -20.15
N PRO A 27 -2.22 2.70 -19.85
CA PRO A 27 -3.32 3.47 -20.41
C PRO A 27 -3.39 4.88 -19.76
N PRO A 28 -3.68 5.96 -20.52
CA PRO A 28 -3.64 7.33 -20.02
C PRO A 28 -4.59 7.59 -18.85
N TRP A 29 -5.73 6.90 -18.81
CA TRP A 29 -6.70 7.04 -17.73
C TRP A 29 -6.12 6.64 -16.37
N LEU A 30 -5.20 5.67 -16.35
CA LEU A 30 -4.58 5.20 -15.12
C LEU A 30 -3.65 6.27 -14.54
N LEU A 31 -2.87 6.93 -15.39
CA LEU A 31 -2.01 8.04 -14.98
C LEU A 31 -2.84 9.22 -14.48
N ARG A 32 -3.93 9.58 -15.18
CA ARG A 32 -4.85 10.65 -14.73
C ARG A 32 -5.44 10.36 -13.36
N MET A 33 -5.86 9.12 -13.10
CA MET A 33 -6.36 8.69 -11.80
C MET A 33 -5.32 8.87 -10.69
N LEU A 34 -4.03 8.75 -11.01
CA LEU A 34 -2.91 8.93 -10.09
C LEU A 34 -2.39 10.37 -10.01
N GLY A 35 -3.09 11.34 -10.60
CA GLY A 35 -2.71 12.76 -10.59
C GLY A 35 -2.05 13.28 -11.86
N GLY A 36 -2.10 12.51 -12.96
CA GLY A 36 -1.51 12.88 -14.25
C GLY A 36 -0.07 12.40 -14.42
N TRP A 37 0.40 12.33 -15.66
CA TRP A 37 1.77 11.93 -15.98
C TRP A 37 2.77 12.99 -15.51
N GLU A 38 2.35 14.25 -15.43
CA GLU A 38 3.12 15.40 -14.97
C GLU A 38 3.46 15.33 -13.47
N SER A 39 2.80 14.43 -12.73
CA SER A 39 3.09 14.15 -11.32
C SER A 39 4.33 13.28 -11.12
N PHE A 40 4.85 12.68 -12.20
CA PHE A 40 6.06 11.87 -12.18
C PHE A 40 7.18 12.58 -12.95
N ASP A 41 8.36 12.64 -12.36
CA ASP A 41 9.53 13.26 -12.96
C ASP A 41 10.21 12.34 -13.99
N LEU A 42 10.17 11.02 -13.77
CA LEU A 42 10.87 10.04 -14.59
C LEU A 42 10.07 8.75 -14.82
N ASP A 43 10.05 8.28 -16.07
CA ASP A 43 9.78 6.89 -16.44
C ASP A 43 11.06 6.26 -17.01
N PRO A 44 11.72 5.36 -16.26
CA PRO A 44 13.03 4.83 -16.64
C PRO A 44 12.95 3.63 -17.60
N SER A 45 11.75 3.23 -18.01
CA SER A 45 11.53 2.06 -18.86
C SER A 45 10.49 2.30 -19.96
N ALA A 46 10.44 3.54 -20.44
CA ALA A 46 9.52 3.95 -21.49
C ALA A 46 9.82 3.28 -22.83
N MET A 47 8.81 3.24 -23.71
CA MET A 47 8.99 2.81 -25.08
C MET A 47 9.58 3.93 -25.94
N VAL A 48 10.38 3.58 -26.96
CA VAL A 48 11.03 4.55 -27.88
C VAL A 48 10.02 5.45 -28.60
N ASP A 49 8.86 4.91 -28.96
CA ASP A 49 7.80 5.61 -29.69
C ASP A 49 6.47 5.56 -28.93
N GLN A 50 6.49 5.96 -27.66
CA GLN A 50 5.28 5.94 -26.84
C GLN A 50 4.29 7.04 -27.30
N PRO A 51 3.01 6.70 -27.58
CA PRO A 51 2.03 7.64 -28.14
C PRO A 51 1.58 8.77 -27.18
N TRP A 52 1.85 8.63 -25.89
CA TRP A 52 1.59 9.65 -24.86
C TRP A 52 2.63 9.57 -23.75
N PRO A 53 2.89 10.66 -23.01
CA PRO A 53 3.83 10.62 -21.90
C PRO A 53 3.30 9.87 -20.67
N THR A 54 4.20 9.19 -19.98
CA THR A 54 4.00 8.58 -18.64
C THR A 54 4.64 9.37 -17.50
N ALA A 55 5.56 10.28 -17.81
CA ALA A 55 6.34 11.09 -16.88
C ALA A 55 6.91 12.32 -17.62
N ARG A 56 7.57 13.25 -16.92
CA ARG A 56 8.22 14.43 -17.53
C ARG A 56 9.48 14.09 -18.33
N ARG A 57 10.19 13.05 -17.91
CA ARG A 57 11.39 12.53 -18.58
C ARG A 57 11.24 11.03 -18.78
N HIS A 58 11.87 10.53 -19.83
CA HIS A 58 11.81 9.13 -20.21
C HIS A 58 13.20 8.60 -20.49
N TYR A 59 13.46 7.37 -20.04
CA TYR A 59 14.53 6.55 -20.57
C TYR A 59 13.92 5.39 -21.33
N THR A 60 14.54 5.08 -22.46
CA THR A 60 14.12 4.00 -23.34
C THR A 60 15.10 2.85 -23.27
N ILE A 61 14.80 1.78 -24.02
CA ILE A 61 15.75 0.68 -24.19
C ILE A 61 17.08 1.13 -24.81
N ALA A 62 17.10 2.18 -25.64
CA ALA A 62 18.31 2.72 -26.26
C ALA A 62 19.22 3.38 -25.22
N ASP A 63 18.64 3.99 -24.19
CA ASP A 63 19.37 4.68 -23.12
C ASP A 63 19.84 3.72 -22.01
N ASN A 64 19.22 2.54 -21.93
CA ASN A 64 19.36 1.60 -20.83
C ASN A 64 19.12 2.29 -19.48
N GLY A 65 17.86 2.67 -19.20
CA GLY A 65 17.48 3.41 -18.00
C GLY A 65 17.85 2.76 -16.65
N LEU A 66 18.24 1.48 -16.63
CA LEU A 66 18.84 0.83 -15.46
C LEU A 66 20.24 1.32 -15.10
N LEU A 67 20.95 1.99 -16.02
CA LEU A 67 22.30 2.53 -15.81
C LEU A 67 22.31 4.05 -15.58
N LEU A 68 21.19 4.73 -15.82
CA LEU A 68 21.09 6.18 -15.71
C LEU A 68 20.57 6.66 -14.34
N PRO A 69 20.86 7.90 -13.92
CA PRO A 69 20.36 8.44 -12.65
C PRO A 69 18.83 8.40 -12.56
N TRP A 70 18.28 8.00 -11.42
CA TRP A 70 16.85 8.13 -11.15
C TRP A 70 16.66 9.30 -10.18
N GLU A 71 15.87 10.28 -10.58
CA GLU A 71 15.67 11.53 -9.85
C GLU A 71 14.17 11.82 -9.74
N GLY A 72 13.77 12.44 -8.64
CA GLY A 72 12.37 12.82 -8.41
C GLY A 72 11.45 11.62 -8.19
N ASP A 73 10.18 11.80 -8.53
CA ASP A 73 9.13 10.80 -8.34
C ASP A 73 8.98 9.93 -9.61
N VAL A 74 9.10 8.60 -9.46
CA VAL A 74 9.18 7.68 -10.60
C VAL A 74 7.83 7.04 -10.91
N TRP A 75 7.44 7.04 -12.19
CA TRP A 75 6.48 6.08 -12.72
C TRP A 75 7.24 4.88 -13.30
N LEU A 76 6.84 3.66 -12.98
CA LEU A 76 7.50 2.47 -13.50
C LEU A 76 6.48 1.45 -14.01
N ASN A 77 6.43 1.24 -15.32
CA ASN A 77 5.78 0.09 -15.94
C ASN A 77 6.87 -0.71 -16.67
N PRO A 78 7.57 -1.63 -15.96
CA PRO A 78 8.79 -2.25 -16.47
C PRO A 78 8.47 -3.35 -17.49
N PRO A 79 9.43 -3.72 -18.35
CA PRO A 79 9.29 -4.90 -19.18
C PRO A 79 9.10 -6.17 -18.32
N TYR A 80 8.09 -6.98 -18.64
CA TYR A 80 7.68 -8.15 -17.84
C TYR A 80 8.57 -9.39 -18.02
N LEU A 81 9.75 -9.23 -18.63
CA LEU A 81 10.76 -10.29 -18.76
C LEU A 81 11.37 -10.61 -17.39
N ARG A 82 11.36 -11.90 -16.99
CA ARG A 82 11.67 -12.39 -15.63
C ARG A 82 12.96 -11.83 -15.01
N GLY A 83 14.00 -11.57 -15.81
CA GLY A 83 15.26 -10.97 -15.34
C GLY A 83 15.28 -9.43 -15.34
N LEU A 84 14.58 -8.80 -16.28
CA LEU A 84 14.59 -7.35 -16.43
C LEU A 84 13.64 -6.69 -15.42
N LEU A 85 12.45 -7.27 -15.23
CA LEU A 85 11.48 -6.89 -14.19
C LEU A 85 12.15 -6.82 -12.82
N GLY A 86 12.90 -7.86 -12.44
CA GLY A 86 13.59 -7.91 -11.15
C GLY A 86 14.60 -6.78 -10.94
N ARG A 87 15.34 -6.39 -11.99
CA ARG A 87 16.33 -5.31 -11.91
C ARG A 87 15.69 -3.94 -11.76
N PHE A 88 14.61 -3.67 -12.50
CA PHE A 88 13.85 -2.43 -12.38
C PHE A 88 13.17 -2.32 -11.01
N MET A 89 12.58 -3.42 -10.52
CA MET A 89 11.97 -3.43 -9.19
C MET A 89 13.01 -3.25 -8.07
N ALA A 90 14.21 -3.83 -8.21
CA ALA A 90 15.31 -3.58 -7.27
C ALA A 90 15.71 -2.10 -7.23
N ARG A 91 15.85 -1.47 -8.42
CA ARG A 91 16.11 -0.02 -8.56
C ARG A 91 15.01 0.81 -7.92
N MET A 92 13.74 0.50 -8.18
CA MET A 92 12.59 1.19 -7.61
C MET A 92 12.58 1.13 -6.08
N ALA A 93 12.80 -0.07 -5.52
CA ALA A 93 12.86 -0.27 -4.08
C ALA A 93 14.03 0.50 -3.44
N ALA A 94 15.18 0.57 -4.11
CA ALA A 94 16.33 1.36 -3.66
C ALA A 94 16.05 2.87 -3.74
N HIS A 95 15.42 3.34 -4.82
CA HIS A 95 15.02 4.73 -5.02
C HIS A 95 13.98 5.20 -4.00
N GLY A 96 13.01 4.35 -3.68
CA GLY A 96 12.07 4.56 -2.58
C GLY A 96 11.01 5.64 -2.81
N ARG A 97 10.91 6.18 -4.04
CA ARG A 97 9.99 7.27 -4.39
C ARG A 97 9.31 7.05 -5.74
N GLY A 98 8.03 6.69 -5.72
CA GLY A 98 7.22 6.61 -6.94
C GLY A 98 6.15 5.53 -6.88
N ILE A 99 5.59 5.19 -8.04
CA ILE A 99 4.61 4.12 -8.22
C ILE A 99 5.08 3.16 -9.33
N ALA A 100 5.05 1.87 -9.04
CA ALA A 100 5.29 0.82 -10.03
C ALA A 100 4.00 0.05 -10.35
N LEU A 101 3.73 -0.19 -11.63
CA LEU A 101 2.70 -1.08 -12.13
C LEU A 101 3.33 -2.41 -12.55
N ILE A 102 2.95 -3.50 -11.88
CA ILE A 102 3.43 -4.85 -12.20
C ILE A 102 2.30 -5.88 -12.12
N PHE A 103 2.60 -7.12 -12.51
CA PHE A 103 1.69 -8.22 -12.26
C PHE A 103 1.74 -8.66 -10.79
N ALA A 104 0.58 -8.95 -10.21
CA ALA A 104 0.40 -9.39 -8.83
C ALA A 104 0.78 -10.87 -8.64
N ARG A 105 2.03 -11.21 -8.95
CA ARG A 105 2.63 -12.52 -8.68
C ARG A 105 3.25 -12.52 -7.29
N THR A 106 2.37 -12.50 -6.29
CA THR A 106 2.66 -12.22 -4.87
C THR A 106 3.60 -13.24 -4.22
N GLU A 107 3.75 -14.41 -4.83
CA GLU A 107 4.58 -15.52 -4.38
C GLU A 107 6.05 -15.45 -4.87
N THR A 108 6.34 -14.61 -5.87
CA THR A 108 7.66 -14.60 -6.51
C THR A 108 8.72 -13.89 -5.67
N SER A 109 10.00 -14.29 -5.83
CA SER A 109 11.13 -13.65 -5.14
C SER A 109 11.22 -12.14 -5.42
N THR A 110 10.89 -11.68 -6.63
CA THR A 110 10.85 -10.26 -6.97
C THR A 110 9.79 -9.54 -6.14
N PHE A 111 8.61 -10.14 -6.01
CA PHE A 111 7.50 -9.55 -5.26
C PHE A 111 7.82 -9.48 -3.76
N PHE A 112 8.32 -10.57 -3.17
CA PHE A 112 8.74 -10.56 -1.76
C PHE A 112 9.79 -9.49 -1.47
N ARG A 113 10.92 -9.53 -2.19
CA ARG A 113 12.08 -8.68 -1.90
C ARG A 113 11.83 -7.20 -2.17
N TYR A 114 11.05 -6.87 -3.18
CA TYR A 114 10.93 -5.49 -3.65
C TYR A 114 9.55 -4.87 -3.42
N VAL A 115 8.50 -5.68 -3.23
CA VAL A 115 7.17 -5.17 -2.89
C VAL A 115 6.87 -5.40 -1.42
N TRP A 116 6.71 -6.65 -0.96
CA TRP A 116 6.33 -6.93 0.44
C TRP A 116 7.32 -6.34 1.44
N GLU A 117 8.62 -6.50 1.18
CA GLU A 117 9.66 -6.04 2.09
C GLU A 117 9.96 -4.54 1.95
N ARG A 118 9.61 -3.86 0.85
CA ARG A 118 10.16 -2.53 0.52
C ARG A 118 9.14 -1.46 0.14
N ALA A 119 7.99 -1.82 -0.44
CA ALA A 119 6.94 -0.86 -0.75
C ALA A 119 6.28 -0.34 0.54
N THR A 120 5.66 0.83 0.43
CA THR A 120 4.92 1.48 1.53
C THR A 120 3.47 1.03 1.55
N ALA A 121 2.86 0.90 0.37
CA ALA A 121 1.51 0.42 0.19
C ALA A 121 1.33 -0.19 -1.20
N VAL A 122 0.26 -0.95 -1.38
CA VAL A 122 -0.17 -1.50 -2.67
C VAL A 122 -1.66 -1.23 -2.90
N LEU A 123 -2.07 -1.16 -4.16
CA LEU A 123 -3.46 -1.08 -4.58
C LEU A 123 -3.73 -2.18 -5.61
N PHE A 124 -4.64 -3.09 -5.27
CA PHE A 124 -5.08 -4.16 -6.14
C PHE A 124 -6.36 -3.74 -6.88
N PRO A 125 -6.31 -3.48 -8.20
CA PRO A 125 -7.49 -3.10 -8.97
C PRO A 125 -8.57 -4.19 -8.95
N ARG A 126 -9.83 -3.78 -8.97
CA ARG A 126 -10.99 -4.62 -9.24
C ARG A 126 -11.06 -4.87 -10.74
N GLY A 127 -10.68 -6.07 -11.15
CA GLY A 127 -10.64 -6.45 -12.57
C GLY A 127 -9.24 -6.35 -13.17
N ARG A 128 -9.15 -6.50 -14.49
CA ARG A 128 -7.89 -6.42 -15.24
C ARG A 128 -7.70 -5.00 -15.78
N ILE A 129 -6.44 -4.56 -15.82
CA ILE A 129 -6.07 -3.35 -16.54
C ILE A 129 -5.87 -3.76 -18.00
N ASP A 130 -6.62 -3.11 -18.88
CA ASP A 130 -6.44 -3.20 -20.32
C ASP A 130 -5.29 -2.29 -20.73
N PHE A 131 -4.18 -2.89 -21.14
CA PHE A 131 -3.02 -2.16 -21.62
C PHE A 131 -3.23 -1.73 -23.08
N CYS A 132 -2.51 -0.71 -23.51
CA CYS A 132 -2.58 -0.23 -24.89
C CYS A 132 -1.43 -0.79 -25.74
N THR A 133 -1.66 -0.92 -27.04
CA THR A 133 -0.61 -1.14 -28.05
C THR A 133 -0.12 0.21 -28.62
N PRO A 134 1.06 0.25 -29.26
CA PRO A 134 1.60 1.47 -29.87
C PRO A 134 0.66 2.09 -30.93
N ASP A 135 -0.10 1.26 -31.64
CA ASP A 135 -1.05 1.69 -32.67
C ASP A 135 -2.37 2.26 -32.08
N GLY A 136 -2.44 2.48 -30.76
CA GLY A 136 -3.61 3.01 -30.06
C GLY A 136 -4.73 2.00 -29.84
N GLY A 137 -4.53 0.74 -30.23
CA GLY A 137 -5.44 -0.37 -29.94
C GLY A 137 -5.33 -0.86 -28.49
N THR A 138 -6.28 -1.69 -28.07
CA THR A 138 -6.19 -2.41 -26.81
C THR A 138 -5.34 -3.66 -27.00
N ALA A 139 -4.32 -3.86 -26.15
CA ALA A 139 -3.51 -5.09 -26.14
C ALA A 139 -4.27 -6.31 -25.56
N GLY A 140 -5.55 -6.14 -25.22
CA GLY A 140 -6.35 -7.07 -24.43
C GLY A 140 -6.00 -6.99 -22.94
N ASP A 141 -6.74 -7.75 -22.12
CA ASP A 141 -6.28 -8.03 -20.78
C ASP A 141 -5.00 -8.87 -20.89
N SER A 142 -4.00 -8.58 -20.06
CA SER A 142 -2.74 -9.36 -20.07
C SER A 142 -2.91 -10.82 -19.62
N GLY A 143 -4.15 -11.26 -19.36
CA GLY A 143 -4.51 -12.45 -18.60
C GLY A 143 -3.99 -12.43 -17.15
N ALA A 144 -3.21 -11.43 -16.76
CA ALA A 144 -2.48 -11.37 -15.50
C ALA A 144 -3.07 -10.34 -14.53
N PRO A 145 -3.17 -10.65 -13.23
CA PRO A 145 -3.58 -9.67 -12.24
C PRO A 145 -2.55 -8.55 -12.16
N SER A 146 -2.99 -7.30 -12.04
CA SER A 146 -2.13 -6.13 -11.88
C SER A 146 -2.12 -5.66 -10.43
N VAL A 147 -1.06 -4.96 -10.03
CA VAL A 147 -0.98 -4.24 -8.76
C VAL A 147 -0.17 -2.97 -8.95
N LEU A 148 -0.62 -1.89 -8.32
CA LEU A 148 0.15 -0.66 -8.16
C LEU A 148 0.90 -0.72 -6.83
N CYS A 149 2.21 -0.50 -6.87
CA CYS A 149 3.09 -0.55 -5.71
C CYS A 149 3.64 0.85 -5.44
N ALA A 150 3.27 1.46 -4.32
CA ALA A 150 3.76 2.78 -3.93
C ALA A 150 5.01 2.68 -3.06
N TYR A 151 5.98 3.54 -3.36
CA TYR A 151 7.20 3.72 -2.58
C TYR A 151 7.23 5.16 -2.04
N GLY A 152 7.27 5.29 -0.72
CA GLY A 152 7.22 6.55 0.00
C GLY A 152 5.79 6.97 0.38
N ASP A 153 5.67 7.72 1.47
CA ASP A 153 4.39 8.11 2.08
C ASP A 153 3.51 8.94 1.13
N ARG A 154 4.12 9.82 0.33
CA ARG A 154 3.42 10.61 -0.69
C ARG A 154 2.66 9.71 -1.67
N HIS A 155 3.32 8.70 -2.23
CA HIS A 155 2.73 7.82 -3.23
C HIS A 155 1.74 6.84 -2.61
N ALA A 156 1.98 6.43 -1.36
CA ALA A 156 0.99 5.65 -0.61
C ALA A 156 -0.30 6.47 -0.38
N ALA A 157 -0.18 7.77 -0.07
CA ALA A 157 -1.34 8.66 0.05
C ALA A 157 -2.09 8.83 -1.27
N VAL A 158 -1.37 8.93 -2.41
CA VAL A 158 -1.99 8.93 -3.75
C VAL A 158 -2.82 7.65 -3.95
N LEU A 159 -2.25 6.47 -3.70
CA LEU A 159 -2.99 5.20 -3.81
C LEU A 159 -4.17 5.12 -2.83
N ALA A 160 -4.04 5.68 -1.62
CA ALA A 160 -5.12 5.71 -0.64
C ALA A 160 -6.27 6.66 -1.02
N SER A 161 -6.00 7.68 -1.85
CA SER A 161 -7.02 8.61 -2.36
C SER A 161 -7.77 8.12 -3.59
N VAL A 162 -7.33 7.01 -4.20
CA VAL A 162 -8.04 6.41 -5.34
C VAL A 162 -9.41 5.92 -4.88
N ASP A 163 -10.43 6.11 -5.72
CA ASP A 163 -11.80 5.66 -5.45
C ASP A 163 -11.81 4.16 -5.05
N PRO A 164 -12.36 3.79 -3.87
CA PRO A 164 -12.45 2.40 -3.44
C PRO A 164 -13.20 1.47 -4.40
N ALA A 165 -14.04 2.01 -5.29
CA ALA A 165 -14.68 1.23 -6.35
C ALA A 165 -13.65 0.65 -7.33
N PHE A 166 -12.54 1.36 -7.55
CA PHE A 166 -11.47 0.93 -8.45
C PHE A 166 -10.68 -0.26 -7.91
N GLY A 167 -10.47 -0.37 -6.60
CA GLY A 167 -9.63 -1.43 -6.05
C GLY A 167 -9.43 -1.40 -4.55
N GLN A 168 -8.74 -2.42 -4.03
CA GLN A 168 -8.44 -2.57 -2.61
C GLN A 168 -7.05 -2.02 -2.30
N PHE A 169 -7.00 -0.93 -1.52
CA PHE A 169 -5.76 -0.39 -0.95
C PHE A 169 -5.32 -1.24 0.25
N VAL A 170 -4.01 -1.48 0.36
CA VAL A 170 -3.38 -2.21 1.47
C VAL A 170 -2.12 -1.46 1.90
N PRO A 171 -2.10 -0.85 3.11
CA PRO A 171 -0.86 -0.30 3.66
C PRO A 171 0.05 -1.44 4.11
N LEU A 172 1.31 -1.44 3.65
CA LEU A 172 2.32 -2.45 4.03
C LEU A 172 3.23 -1.96 5.16
N ARG A 173 3.40 -0.64 5.25
CA ARG A 173 4.14 0.02 6.31
C ARG A 173 3.23 1.04 6.94
N LEU A 174 2.82 0.78 8.18
CA LEU A 174 2.09 1.76 8.97
C LEU A 174 3.09 2.74 9.59
N PRO A 175 2.81 4.05 9.59
CA PRO A 175 3.58 5.00 10.36
C PRO A 175 3.68 4.55 11.81
N ARG A 176 4.84 4.75 12.45
CA ARG A 176 5.04 4.37 13.86
C ARG A 176 3.96 4.93 14.79
N SER A 177 3.45 6.12 14.51
CA SER A 177 2.34 6.73 15.26
C SER A 177 1.05 5.91 15.20
N VAL A 178 0.71 5.37 14.02
CA VAL A 178 -0.48 4.51 13.83
C VAL A 178 -0.28 3.17 14.53
N VAL A 179 0.92 2.58 14.43
CA VAL A 179 1.25 1.33 15.13
C VAL A 179 1.18 1.52 16.65
N VAL A 180 1.75 2.61 17.18
CA VAL A 180 1.67 2.93 18.61
C VAL A 180 0.23 3.15 19.05
N LEU A 181 -0.58 3.87 18.27
CA LEU A 181 -1.99 4.07 18.60
C LEU A 181 -2.78 2.76 18.58
N ALA A 182 -2.53 1.89 17.59
CA ALA A 182 -3.20 0.60 17.44
C ALA A 182 -2.80 -0.42 18.50
N LEU A 183 -1.55 -0.37 19.00
CA LEU A 183 -1.04 -1.28 20.03
C LEU A 183 -1.14 -0.73 21.46
N ALA A 184 -1.36 0.57 21.63
CA ALA A 184 -1.54 1.14 22.96
C ALA A 184 -2.90 0.70 23.52
N THR A 185 -2.87 -0.15 24.55
CA THR A 185 -4.04 -0.48 25.38
C THR A 185 -4.83 0.78 25.65
N THR A 186 -6.15 0.83 25.44
CA THR A 186 -6.90 2.07 25.69
C THR A 186 -7.07 2.28 27.20
N TRP A 187 -7.47 3.49 27.63
CA TRP A 187 -7.88 3.69 29.03
C TRP A 187 -9.05 2.77 29.42
N ARG A 188 -9.95 2.47 28.47
CA ARG A 188 -11.09 1.59 28.69
C ARG A 188 -10.64 0.16 28.95
N ASP A 189 -9.79 -0.38 28.09
CA ASP A 189 -9.29 -1.76 28.23
C ASP A 189 -8.51 -1.92 29.53
N ALA A 190 -7.59 -0.98 29.83
CA ALA A 190 -6.81 -1.04 31.07
C ALA A 190 -7.71 -1.06 32.32
N ILE A 191 -8.73 -0.19 32.38
CA ILE A 191 -9.66 -0.13 33.52
C ILE A 191 -10.57 -1.36 33.58
N ALA A 192 -11.12 -1.79 32.43
CA ALA A 192 -12.00 -2.94 32.36
C ALA A 192 -11.28 -4.24 32.74
N ASP A 193 -10.06 -4.45 32.26
CA ASP A 193 -9.21 -5.60 32.61
C ASP A 193 -8.90 -5.62 34.10
N TRP A 194 -8.52 -4.46 34.64
CA TRP A 194 -8.23 -4.33 36.06
C TRP A 194 -9.48 -4.60 36.92
N LEU A 195 -10.66 -4.10 36.52
CA LEU A 195 -11.94 -4.37 37.18
C LEU A 195 -12.32 -5.85 37.14
N ARG A 196 -12.12 -6.53 36.00
CA ARG A 196 -12.37 -7.96 35.85
C ARG A 196 -11.50 -8.83 36.76
N ALA A 197 -10.32 -8.33 37.13
CA ALA A 197 -9.43 -9.02 38.08
C ALA A 197 -9.85 -8.86 39.55
N GLN A 198 -10.80 -7.95 39.87
CA GLN A 198 -11.24 -7.70 41.24
C GLN A 198 -12.33 -8.70 41.67
N ARG A 199 -12.30 -9.09 42.94
CA ARG A 199 -13.39 -9.88 43.53
C ARG A 199 -14.47 -8.93 44.06
N GLY A 200 -15.47 -8.65 43.23
CA GLY A 200 -16.64 -7.86 43.59
C GLY A 200 -16.46 -6.34 43.41
N PRO A 201 -17.43 -5.54 43.89
CA PRO A 201 -17.44 -4.10 43.71
C PRO A 201 -16.25 -3.40 44.36
N VAL A 202 -15.66 -2.44 43.65
CA VAL A 202 -14.53 -1.63 44.12
C VAL A 202 -14.89 -0.15 44.25
N ALA A 203 -14.31 0.52 45.23
CA ALA A 203 -14.53 1.95 45.42
C ALA A 203 -13.71 2.76 44.41
N LEU A 204 -14.25 3.90 43.98
CA LEU A 204 -13.58 4.80 43.02
C LEU A 204 -12.19 5.26 43.48
N ALA A 205 -11.99 5.42 44.79
CA ALA A 205 -10.68 5.75 45.36
C ALA A 205 -9.64 4.64 45.18
N ASP A 206 -10.06 3.37 45.17
CA ASP A 206 -9.17 2.23 44.93
C ASP A 206 -8.71 2.18 43.48
N ILE A 207 -9.62 2.52 42.55
CA ILE A 207 -9.29 2.68 41.14
C ILE A 207 -8.23 3.78 40.95
N TYR A 208 -8.36 4.91 41.67
CA TYR A 208 -7.36 5.98 41.61
C TYR A 208 -6.00 5.56 42.15
N ARG A 209 -5.97 4.78 43.23
CA ARG A 209 -4.73 4.25 43.80
C ARG A 209 -4.07 3.25 42.87
N ALA A 210 -4.84 2.30 42.33
CA ALA A 210 -4.32 1.29 41.41
C ALA A 210 -3.71 1.89 40.15
N PHE A 211 -4.27 3.00 39.65
CA PHE A 211 -3.77 3.66 38.45
C PHE A 211 -2.77 4.78 38.72
N ALA A 212 -2.47 5.15 39.97
CA ALA A 212 -1.58 6.27 40.28
C ALA A 212 -0.16 6.09 39.71
N SER A 213 0.35 4.86 39.71
CA SER A 213 1.67 4.50 39.13
C SER A 213 1.58 3.96 37.70
N HIS A 214 0.40 3.91 37.10
CA HIS A 214 0.22 3.36 35.76
C HIS A 214 0.87 4.29 34.71
N PRO A 215 1.54 3.76 33.67
CA PRO A 215 2.20 4.59 32.65
C PRO A 215 1.29 5.65 32.01
N LYS A 216 0.00 5.34 31.85
CA LYS A 216 -1.00 6.32 31.35
C LYS A 216 -1.32 7.45 32.34
N ALA A 217 -1.22 7.21 33.64
CA ALA A 217 -1.41 8.25 34.65
C ALA A 217 -0.16 9.12 34.79
N ALA A 218 1.04 8.54 34.65
CA ALA A 218 2.29 9.29 34.63
C ALA A 218 2.32 10.37 33.52
N ALA A 219 1.69 10.10 32.37
CA ALA A 219 1.56 11.04 31.25
C ALA A 219 0.35 11.98 31.34
N ASN A 220 -0.49 11.91 32.39
CA ASN A 220 -1.70 12.72 32.51
C ASN A 220 -1.92 13.20 33.96
N PRO A 221 -1.61 14.47 34.29
CA PRO A 221 -1.80 14.98 35.66
C PRO A 221 -3.27 14.96 36.12
N ASN A 222 -4.22 14.91 35.18
CA ASN A 222 -5.66 14.85 35.44
C ASN A 222 -6.23 13.43 35.29
N TYR A 223 -5.42 12.38 35.47
CA TYR A 223 -5.81 11.00 35.20
C TYR A 223 -7.08 10.54 35.96
N GLN A 224 -7.32 11.05 37.16
CA GLN A 224 -8.53 10.73 37.94
C GLN A 224 -9.81 11.20 37.25
N ALA A 225 -9.78 12.36 36.59
CA ALA A 225 -10.91 12.84 35.78
C ALA A 225 -11.11 11.95 34.55
N LYS A 226 -10.01 11.49 33.94
CA LYS A 226 -10.06 10.55 32.81
C LYS A 226 -10.66 9.20 33.21
N ILE A 227 -10.28 8.67 34.37
CA ILE A 227 -10.86 7.43 34.93
C ILE A 227 -12.38 7.58 35.10
N ARG A 228 -12.86 8.70 35.68
CA ARG A 228 -14.30 8.94 35.82
C ARG A 228 -15.02 8.96 34.49
N GLN A 229 -14.48 9.67 33.50
CA GLN A 229 -15.04 9.73 32.15
C GLN A 229 -15.13 8.33 31.53
N VAL A 230 -14.07 7.54 31.63
CA VAL A 230 -13.99 6.23 30.99
C VAL A 230 -14.91 5.20 31.65
N LEU A 231 -15.04 5.26 32.98
CA LEU A 231 -16.03 4.47 33.71
C LEU A 231 -17.47 4.81 33.27
N GLN A 232 -17.79 6.11 33.12
CA GLN A 232 -19.10 6.55 32.62
C GLN A 232 -19.39 6.10 31.18
N LEU A 233 -18.34 5.95 30.36
CA LEU A 233 -18.45 5.47 28.97
C LEU A 233 -18.49 3.93 28.85
N GLY A 234 -18.60 3.22 29.98
CA GLY A 234 -18.86 1.78 30.01
C GLY A 234 -17.62 0.88 30.17
N ALA A 235 -16.54 1.40 30.75
CA ALA A 235 -15.42 0.53 31.20
C ALA A 235 -15.76 -0.32 32.44
N GLY A 236 -16.84 0.03 33.14
CA GLY A 236 -17.36 -0.71 34.29
C GLY A 236 -18.83 -0.33 34.56
N VAL A 237 -19.49 -1.09 35.42
CA VAL A 237 -20.88 -0.86 35.83
C VAL A 237 -20.92 -0.26 37.22
N ARG A 238 -21.69 0.83 37.39
CA ARG A 238 -21.91 1.44 38.70
C ARG A 238 -22.94 0.63 39.49
N VAL A 239 -22.49 0.02 40.58
CA VAL A 239 -23.33 -0.85 41.43
C VAL A 239 -23.74 -0.19 42.75
N GLY A 240 -23.17 0.98 43.06
CA GLY A 240 -23.47 1.75 44.26
C GLY A 240 -22.89 3.16 44.22
N ARG A 241 -23.08 3.94 45.29
CA ARG A 241 -22.52 5.29 45.40
C ARG A 241 -20.99 5.21 45.44
N GLY A 242 -20.36 5.51 44.31
CA GLY A 242 -18.90 5.47 44.17
C GLY A 242 -18.32 4.05 44.04
N GLN A 243 -19.18 3.04 43.85
CA GLN A 243 -18.77 1.64 43.67
C GLN A 243 -18.98 1.18 42.24
N TRP A 244 -17.98 0.49 41.72
CA TRP A 244 -17.90 0.03 40.33
C TRP A 244 -17.54 -1.45 40.28
N SER A 245 -18.09 -2.16 39.29
CA SER A 245 -17.74 -3.55 38.98
C SER A 245 -17.32 -3.65 37.51
N ALA A 246 -16.76 -4.79 37.11
CA ALA A 246 -16.57 -5.09 35.70
C ALA A 246 -17.90 -4.97 34.93
N ALA A 247 -17.82 -4.49 33.69
CA ALA A 247 -18.96 -4.46 32.77
C ALA A 247 -19.29 -5.85 32.24
#